data_AF-A0A2R6JNA1-F1
#
_entry.id   AF-A0A2R6JNA1-F1
#
_cell.length_a   1.000
_cell.length_b   1.000
_cell.length_c   1.000
_cell.angle_alpha   90.00
_cell.angle_beta   90.00
_cell.angle_gamma   90.00
#
_symmetry.space_group_name_H-M   'P 1'
#
loop_
_entity.id
_entity.type
_entity.pdbx_description
1 polymer ?
#
loop_
_entity_poly.entity_id
_entity_poly.type
_entity_poly.pdbx_seq_one_letter_code
_entity_poly.pdbx_strand_id
1 'polypeptide(L)'
;MGLSSIAAGLEVTAEQRDRGIATADGTDASLAGRLEPFADELPCDAVAAAAVVEAYAEGADLGRAAAVADVATTTAAKTLYLLGEPVDPLSPTARRVVDDWLAGEIPRTEAETLAGVGASEFALGAYVATHDPIPEAESVVADALAVEPDADPLYDARSDLNDLV
;
A
#
# COMPACT_ATOMS: atom_id res chain seq x y z
N MET A 1 0.07 6.89 -44.91
CA MET A 1 -0.43 7.41 -43.63
C MET A 1 0.44 6.77 -42.55
N GLY A 2 1.21 7.55 -41.80
CA GLY A 2 2.25 7.02 -40.90
C GLY A 2 1.81 7.08 -39.44
N LEU A 3 2.45 6.32 -38.56
CA LEU A 3 2.17 6.35 -37.11
C LEU A 3 2.30 7.76 -36.51
N SER A 4 3.16 8.60 -37.10
CA SER A 4 3.32 10.02 -36.75
C SER A 4 2.06 10.87 -36.99
N SER A 5 1.18 10.51 -37.93
CA SER A 5 -0.08 11.24 -38.13
C SER A 5 -1.18 10.84 -37.14
N ILE A 6 -1.01 9.74 -36.41
CA ILE A 6 -1.93 9.28 -35.36
C ILE A 6 -1.59 9.94 -34.02
N ALA A 7 -0.30 10.23 -33.77
CA ALA A 7 0.16 10.84 -32.52
C ALA A 7 0.02 12.38 -32.47
N ALA A 8 -0.37 13.02 -33.58
CA ALA A 8 -0.54 14.47 -33.65
C ALA A 8 -1.80 14.90 -32.88
N GLY A 9 -1.63 15.18 -31.58
CA GLY A 9 -2.70 15.63 -30.68
C GLY A 9 -2.82 14.84 -29.38
N LEU A 10 -1.95 13.86 -29.14
CA LEU A 10 -1.89 13.13 -27.87
C LEU A 10 -0.84 13.78 -26.95
N GLU A 11 -1.29 14.21 -25.77
CA GLU A 11 -0.44 14.68 -24.67
C GLU A 11 -0.44 13.62 -23.57
N VAL A 12 0.75 13.23 -23.11
CA VAL A 12 0.89 12.29 -22.00
C VAL A 12 0.71 13.06 -20.70
N THR A 13 -0.40 12.82 -20.00
CA THR A 13 -0.73 13.49 -18.72
C THR A 13 -0.42 12.63 -17.50
N ALA A 14 -0.03 11.37 -17.70
CA ALA A 14 0.31 10.42 -16.66
C ALA A 14 1.77 10.00 -16.76
N GLU A 15 2.49 10.08 -15.64
CA GLU A 15 3.87 9.61 -15.52
C GLU A 15 3.87 8.18 -15.00
N GLN A 16 4.54 7.27 -15.71
CA GLN A 16 4.85 5.95 -15.16
C GLN A 16 5.95 6.11 -14.13
N ARG A 17 5.66 5.78 -12.87
CA ARG A 17 6.70 5.62 -11.85
C ARG A 17 7.36 4.27 -12.08
N ASP A 18 8.66 4.29 -12.32
CA ASP A 18 9.47 3.09 -12.44
C ASP A 18 9.57 2.42 -11.07
N ARG A 19 8.66 1.48 -10.79
CA ARG A 19 8.87 0.49 -9.73
C ARG A 19 9.76 -0.58 -10.34
N GLY A 20 11.07 -0.44 -10.15
CA GLY A 20 12.04 -1.43 -10.61
C GLY A 20 11.63 -2.84 -10.21
N ILE A 21 12.05 -3.83 -11.00
CA ILE A 21 11.82 -5.24 -10.68
C ILE A 21 12.71 -5.59 -9.49
N ALA A 22 12.08 -5.90 -8.37
CA ALA A 22 12.70 -6.52 -7.22
C ALA A 22 13.26 -7.90 -7.64
N THR A 23 14.57 -8.01 -7.86
CA THR A 23 15.20 -9.33 -7.92
C THR A 23 15.35 -9.80 -6.47
N ALA A 24 14.46 -10.69 -6.03
CA ALA A 24 14.55 -11.30 -4.71
C ALA A 24 15.88 -12.05 -4.56
N ASP A 25 16.84 -11.45 -3.86
CA ASP A 25 18.00 -12.17 -3.36
C ASP A 25 17.51 -13.04 -2.19
N GLY A 26 17.26 -14.32 -2.44
CA GLY A 26 16.87 -15.30 -1.42
C GLY A 26 17.95 -15.57 -0.35
N THR A 27 19.05 -14.80 -0.37
CA THR A 27 20.14 -14.85 0.62
C THR A 27 19.96 -13.79 1.73
N ASP A 28 18.95 -12.91 1.64
CA ASP A 28 18.77 -11.81 2.58
C ASP A 28 18.04 -12.21 3.87
N ALA A 29 18.21 -11.43 4.94
CA ALA A 29 17.57 -11.66 6.22
C ALA A 29 16.04 -11.77 6.08
N SER A 30 15.40 -12.58 6.94
CA SER A 30 13.92 -12.66 7.02
C SER A 30 13.31 -11.25 7.08
N LEU A 31 12.08 -11.07 6.57
CA LEU A 31 11.43 -9.75 6.55
C LEU A 31 11.42 -9.09 7.95
N ALA A 32 11.15 -9.85 9.00
CA ALA A 32 11.25 -9.36 10.39
C ALA A 32 12.65 -8.80 10.72
N GLY A 33 13.71 -9.49 10.32
CA GLY A 33 15.09 -9.02 10.50
C GLY A 33 15.42 -7.77 9.70
N ARG A 34 14.81 -7.60 8.51
CA ARG A 34 14.93 -6.36 7.71
C ARG A 34 14.14 -5.20 8.32
N LEU A 35 13.06 -5.48 9.06
CA LEU A 35 12.21 -4.49 9.72
C LEU A 35 12.71 -4.09 11.12
N GLU A 36 13.57 -4.89 11.75
CA GLU A 36 14.12 -4.61 13.08
C GLU A 36 14.68 -3.18 13.28
N PRO A 37 15.39 -2.57 12.31
CA PRO A 37 15.87 -1.19 12.44
C PRO A 37 14.76 -0.15 12.62
N PHE A 38 13.51 -0.46 12.25
CA PHE A 38 12.35 0.43 12.30
C PHE A 38 11.38 0.09 13.44
N ALA A 39 11.69 -0.92 14.27
CA ALA A 39 10.76 -1.44 15.28
C ALA A 39 10.26 -0.36 16.27
N ASP A 40 11.09 0.63 16.60
CA ASP A 40 10.73 1.73 17.49
C ASP A 40 9.76 2.76 16.86
N GLU A 41 9.66 2.78 15.53
CA GLU A 41 8.76 3.67 14.78
C GLU A 41 7.42 3.00 14.44
N LEU A 42 7.37 1.67 14.51
CA LEU A 42 6.19 0.87 14.20
C LEU A 42 5.26 0.72 15.43
N PRO A 43 3.95 0.56 15.21
CA PRO A 43 2.98 0.37 16.29
C PRO A 43 2.98 -1.06 16.88
N CYS A 44 3.80 -1.95 16.33
CA CYS A 44 4.04 -3.32 16.80
C CYS A 44 5.49 -3.71 16.51
N ASP A 45 5.95 -4.81 17.11
CA ASP A 45 7.31 -5.31 16.87
C ASP A 45 7.52 -5.78 15.41
N ALA A 46 8.79 -5.93 15.01
CA ALA A 46 9.16 -6.27 13.65
C ALA A 46 8.64 -7.64 13.20
N VAL A 47 8.43 -8.57 14.13
CA VAL A 47 7.87 -9.91 13.83
C VAL A 47 6.40 -9.81 13.47
N ALA A 48 5.62 -9.09 14.28
CA ALA A 48 4.21 -8.84 14.02
C ALA A 48 4.03 -8.01 12.74
N ALA A 49 4.86 -6.99 12.52
CA ALA A 49 4.83 -6.19 11.29
C ALA A 49 5.09 -7.03 10.04
N ALA A 50 6.10 -7.90 10.06
CA ALA A 50 6.39 -8.83 8.97
C ALA A 50 5.20 -9.76 8.70
N ALA A 51 4.59 -10.34 9.75
CA ALA A 51 3.44 -11.21 9.61
C ALA A 51 2.20 -10.50 9.00
N VAL A 52 2.00 -9.22 9.32
CA VAL A 52 0.96 -8.40 8.66
C VAL A 52 1.25 -8.24 7.18
N VAL A 53 2.48 -7.87 6.82
CA VAL A 53 2.89 -7.63 5.42
C VAL A 53 2.78 -8.91 4.60
N GLU A 54 3.31 -10.03 5.10
CA GLU A 54 3.27 -11.32 4.40
C GLU A 54 1.83 -11.78 4.16
N ALA A 55 0.97 -11.75 5.18
CA ALA A 55 -0.43 -12.12 5.02
C ALA A 55 -1.16 -11.20 4.03
N TYR A 56 -0.89 -9.89 4.07
CA TYR A 56 -1.49 -8.93 3.15
C TYR A 56 -1.00 -9.12 1.70
N ALA A 57 0.30 -9.38 1.52
CA ALA A 57 0.90 -9.72 0.22
C ALA A 57 0.31 -11.00 -0.38
N GLU A 58 -0.03 -11.99 0.44
CA GLU A 58 -0.77 -13.19 0.04
C GLU A 58 -2.25 -12.93 -0.32
N GLY A 59 -2.70 -11.67 -0.27
CA GLY A 59 -4.04 -11.24 -0.63
C GLY A 59 -5.06 -11.30 0.52
N ALA A 60 -4.61 -11.43 1.76
CA ALA A 60 -5.50 -11.32 2.91
C ALA A 60 -6.07 -9.90 3.04
N ASP A 61 -7.35 -9.78 3.41
CA ASP A 61 -7.87 -8.51 3.87
C ASP A 61 -7.20 -8.07 5.18
N LEU A 62 -7.34 -6.79 5.51
CA LEU A 62 -6.72 -6.17 6.68
C LEU A 62 -7.09 -6.85 8.01
N GLY A 63 -8.33 -7.34 8.14
CA GLY A 63 -8.78 -8.04 9.33
C GLY A 63 -8.11 -9.40 9.47
N ARG A 64 -8.00 -10.14 8.36
CA ARG A 64 -7.30 -11.42 8.32
C ARG A 64 -5.81 -11.26 8.57
N ALA A 65 -5.15 -10.26 7.97
CA ALA A 65 -3.74 -9.97 8.19
C ALA A 65 -3.45 -9.64 9.66
N ALA A 66 -4.30 -8.80 10.28
CA ALA A 66 -4.22 -8.50 11.71
C ALA A 66 -4.36 -9.76 12.58
N ALA A 67 -5.28 -10.66 12.22
CA ALA A 67 -5.48 -11.92 12.92
C ALA A 67 -4.33 -12.93 12.76
N VAL A 68 -3.62 -12.93 11.61
CA VAL A 68 -2.39 -13.75 11.43
C VAL A 68 -1.29 -13.26 12.38
N ALA A 69 -1.12 -11.95 12.48
CA ALA A 69 -0.08 -11.33 13.26
C ALA A 69 -0.41 -11.16 14.76
N ASP A 70 -1.59 -11.60 15.21
CA ASP A 70 -2.09 -11.42 16.58
C ASP A 70 -2.07 -9.96 17.07
N VAL A 71 -2.46 -9.03 16.17
CA VAL A 71 -2.55 -7.59 16.48
C VAL A 71 -3.96 -7.04 16.24
N ALA A 72 -4.24 -5.86 16.79
CA ALA A 72 -5.47 -5.15 16.48
C ALA A 72 -5.50 -4.71 15.00
N THR A 73 -6.66 -4.71 14.36
CA THR A 73 -6.82 -4.28 12.95
C THR A 73 -6.32 -2.86 12.72
N THR A 74 -6.51 -1.95 13.68
CA THR A 74 -5.95 -0.58 13.60
C THR A 74 -4.42 -0.58 13.63
N THR A 75 -3.79 -1.48 14.40
CA THR A 75 -2.33 -1.62 14.44
C THR A 75 -1.81 -2.13 13.09
N ALA A 76 -2.45 -3.13 12.51
CA ALA A 76 -2.12 -3.61 11.16
C ALA A 76 -2.26 -2.48 10.12
N ALA A 77 -3.35 -1.70 10.17
CA ALA A 77 -3.59 -0.60 9.24
C ALA A 77 -2.48 0.47 9.29
N LYS A 78 -2.12 0.89 10.50
CA LYS A 78 -1.05 1.87 10.74
C LYS A 78 0.31 1.34 10.31
N THR A 79 0.57 0.05 10.56
CA THR A 79 1.80 -0.61 10.13
C THR A 79 1.92 -0.59 8.62
N LEU A 80 0.91 -1.06 7.88
CA LEU A 80 0.91 -1.03 6.42
C LEU A 80 1.08 0.40 5.89
N TYR A 81 0.36 1.37 6.46
CA TYR A 81 0.50 2.78 6.09
C TYR A 81 1.94 3.30 6.25
N LEU A 82 2.57 3.07 7.41
CA LEU A 82 3.95 3.50 7.65
C LEU A 82 4.95 2.81 6.72
N LEU A 83 4.64 1.59 6.28
CA LEU A 83 5.44 0.82 5.34
C LEU A 83 5.14 1.18 3.86
N GLY A 84 4.36 2.24 3.61
CA GLY A 84 4.14 2.79 2.26
C GLY A 84 2.91 2.26 1.52
N GLU A 85 2.14 1.35 2.12
CA GLU A 85 0.89 0.89 1.51
C GLU A 85 -0.19 1.98 1.55
N PRO A 86 -0.99 2.14 0.47
CA PRO A 86 -1.98 3.21 0.35
C PRO A 86 -3.26 2.92 1.16
N VAL A 87 -3.12 2.72 2.46
CA VAL A 87 -4.22 2.49 3.41
C VAL A 87 -4.80 3.83 3.85
N ASP A 88 -5.71 4.40 3.04
CA ASP A 88 -6.52 5.56 3.43
C ASP A 88 -8.00 5.17 3.45
N PRO A 89 -8.65 5.14 4.64
CA PRO A 89 -10.06 4.78 4.75
C PRO A 89 -11.00 5.91 4.33
N LEU A 90 -10.50 7.13 4.10
CA LEU A 90 -11.33 8.30 3.91
C LEU A 90 -11.58 8.62 2.44
N SER A 91 -12.82 8.97 2.13
CA SER A 91 -13.12 9.65 0.87
C SER A 91 -12.46 11.04 0.83
N PRO A 92 -12.21 11.62 -0.37
CA PRO A 92 -11.66 12.97 -0.49
C PRO A 92 -12.49 14.06 0.23
N THR A 93 -13.78 13.83 0.44
CA THR A 93 -14.62 14.74 1.22
C THR A 93 -14.39 14.58 2.72
N ALA A 94 -14.37 13.34 3.22
CA ALA A 94 -14.07 13.08 4.63
C ALA A 94 -12.67 13.55 5.03
N ARG A 95 -11.69 13.44 4.12
CA ARG A 95 -10.32 13.94 4.34
C ARG A 95 -10.29 15.45 4.56
N ARG A 96 -11.00 16.23 3.74
CA ARG A 96 -11.14 17.69 3.93
C ARG A 96 -11.75 18.05 5.29
N VAL A 97 -12.75 17.28 5.73
CA VAL A 97 -13.35 17.48 7.06
C VAL A 97 -12.34 17.21 8.18
N VAL A 98 -11.51 16.18 8.04
CA VAL A 98 -10.41 15.90 8.98
C VAL A 98 -9.39 17.03 8.97
N ASP A 99 -9.03 17.57 7.80
CA ASP A 99 -8.11 18.70 7.69
C ASP A 99 -8.66 19.95 8.40
N ASP A 100 -9.95 20.28 8.21
CA ASP A 100 -10.61 21.40 8.89
C ASP A 100 -10.62 21.20 10.42
N TRP A 101 -10.85 19.98 10.89
CA TRP A 101 -10.79 19.65 12.31
C TRP A 101 -9.37 19.75 12.88
N LEU A 102 -8.36 19.24 12.18
CA LEU A 102 -6.95 19.32 12.58
C LEU A 102 -6.46 20.77 12.59
N ALA A 103 -6.98 21.62 11.71
CA ALA A 103 -6.74 23.07 11.70
C ALA A 103 -7.48 23.81 12.84
N GLY A 104 -8.41 23.15 13.54
CA GLY A 104 -9.20 23.74 14.62
C GLY A 104 -10.38 24.59 14.15
N GLU A 105 -10.75 24.52 12.87
CA GLU A 105 -11.86 25.28 12.28
C GLU A 105 -13.23 24.73 12.71
N ILE A 106 -13.31 23.43 12.99
CA ILE A 106 -14.52 22.76 13.47
C ILE A 106 -14.25 21.86 14.69
N PRO A 107 -15.21 21.70 15.61
CA PRO A 107 -15.05 20.81 16.76
C PRO A 107 -15.12 19.34 16.32
N ARG A 108 -14.45 18.47 17.07
CA ARG A 108 -14.36 17.03 16.78
C ARG A 108 -15.71 16.36 16.54
N THR A 109 -16.71 16.66 17.37
CA THR A 109 -18.05 16.06 17.26
C THR A 109 -18.76 16.42 15.96
N GLU A 110 -18.53 17.64 15.46
CA GLU A 110 -19.05 18.08 14.16
C GLU A 110 -18.30 17.41 13.02
N ALA A 111 -16.97 17.31 13.11
CA ALA A 111 -16.16 16.62 12.13
C ALA A 111 -16.51 15.13 12.00
N GLU A 112 -16.70 14.41 13.11
CA GLU A 112 -17.15 13.01 13.10
C GLU A 112 -18.53 12.87 12.42
N THR A 113 -19.42 13.83 12.63
CA THR A 113 -20.75 13.85 11.98
C THR A 113 -20.65 14.14 10.48
N LEU A 114 -19.84 15.14 10.09
CA LEU A 114 -19.69 15.58 8.69
C LEU A 114 -18.88 14.58 7.84
N ALA A 115 -17.88 13.92 8.42
CA ALA A 115 -17.10 12.90 7.73
C ALA A 115 -17.97 11.69 7.36
N GLY A 116 -18.97 11.36 8.19
CA GLY A 116 -19.94 10.29 7.91
C GLY A 116 -19.32 8.90 7.87
N VAL A 117 -18.18 8.70 8.54
CA VAL A 117 -17.43 7.45 8.63
C VAL A 117 -17.47 6.89 10.06
N GLY A 118 -17.09 5.63 10.24
CA GLY A 118 -16.99 5.03 11.56
C GLY A 118 -15.89 5.66 12.42
N ALA A 119 -16.00 5.55 13.75
CA ALA A 119 -15.01 6.13 14.67
C ALA A 119 -13.58 5.63 14.43
N SER A 120 -13.41 4.35 14.08
CA SER A 120 -12.11 3.77 13.75
C SER A 120 -11.54 4.30 12.43
N GLU A 121 -12.38 4.49 11.41
CA GLU A 121 -11.97 5.05 10.12
C GLU A 121 -11.59 6.53 10.27
N PHE A 122 -12.38 7.30 11.03
CA PHE A 122 -12.06 8.68 11.37
C PHE A 122 -10.70 8.79 12.09
N ALA A 123 -10.48 7.92 13.10
CA ALA A 123 -9.24 7.90 13.85
C ALA A 123 -8.03 7.48 12.98
N LEU A 124 -8.21 6.52 12.08
CA LEU A 124 -7.16 6.10 11.15
C LEU A 124 -6.86 7.17 10.10
N GLY A 125 -7.88 7.82 9.53
CA GLY A 125 -7.69 8.94 8.60
C GLY A 125 -7.00 10.13 9.24
N ALA A 126 -7.32 10.45 10.50
CA ALA A 126 -6.58 11.45 11.28
C ALA A 126 -5.12 11.06 11.51
N TYR A 127 -4.84 9.77 11.73
CA TYR A 127 -3.48 9.27 11.86
C TYR A 127 -2.70 9.43 10.53
N VAL A 128 -3.29 9.02 9.42
CA VAL A 128 -2.72 9.18 8.05
C VAL A 128 -2.47 10.65 7.70
N ALA A 129 -3.33 11.57 8.14
CA ALA A 129 -3.14 13.00 7.88
C ALA A 129 -2.00 13.62 8.71
N THR A 130 -1.51 12.95 9.75
CA THR A 130 -0.56 13.50 10.74
C THR A 130 0.77 12.77 10.82
N HIS A 131 0.90 11.64 10.12
CA HIS A 131 2.10 10.82 10.09
C HIS A 131 2.47 10.63 8.63
N ASP A 132 3.76 10.62 8.31
CA ASP A 132 4.23 10.28 6.98
C ASP A 132 4.70 8.81 6.96
N PRO A 133 4.63 8.11 5.81
CA PRO A 133 5.28 6.81 5.64
C PRO A 133 6.79 6.92 5.85
N ILE A 134 7.42 5.80 6.21
CA ILE A 134 8.87 5.66 6.41
C ILE A 134 9.50 5.21 5.08
N PRO A 135 10.15 6.12 4.31
CA PRO A 135 10.57 5.81 2.94
C PRO A 135 11.58 4.65 2.86
N GLU A 136 12.47 4.55 3.85
CA GLU A 136 13.45 3.47 3.95
C GLU A 136 12.78 2.11 4.22
N ALA A 137 11.67 2.09 4.97
CA ALA A 137 10.94 0.86 5.27
C ALA A 137 10.03 0.42 4.10
N GLU A 138 9.52 1.35 3.30
CA GLU A 138 8.78 1.06 2.05
C GLU A 138 9.65 0.21 1.11
N SER A 139 10.92 0.58 0.97
CA SER A 139 11.87 -0.17 0.14
C SER A 139 12.15 -1.59 0.66
N VAL A 140 12.01 -1.81 1.98
CA VAL A 140 12.19 -3.12 2.60
C VAL A 140 11.03 -4.06 2.32
N VAL A 141 9.80 -3.54 2.29
CA VAL A 141 8.61 -4.36 2.05
C VAL A 141 8.23 -4.47 0.58
N ALA A 142 8.82 -3.64 -0.29
CA ALA A 142 8.53 -3.59 -1.72
C ALA A 142 8.63 -4.96 -2.40
N ASP A 143 9.64 -5.77 -2.05
CA ASP A 143 9.81 -7.11 -2.62
C ASP A 143 8.67 -8.05 -2.19
N ALA A 144 8.28 -7.99 -0.91
CA ALA A 144 7.22 -8.85 -0.36
C ALA A 144 5.86 -8.48 -0.93
N LEU A 145 5.62 -7.19 -1.18
CA LEU A 145 4.37 -6.65 -1.72
C LEU A 145 4.34 -6.60 -3.25
N ALA A 146 5.45 -6.92 -3.91
CA ALA A 146 5.50 -7.05 -5.35
C ALA A 146 4.61 -8.22 -5.78
N VAL A 147 3.63 -7.93 -6.63
CA VAL A 147 2.88 -8.99 -7.31
C VAL A 147 3.86 -9.65 -8.29
N GLU A 148 4.31 -10.85 -7.96
CA GLU A 148 5.02 -11.72 -8.90
C GLU A 148 4.12 -11.85 -10.15
N PRO A 149 4.61 -11.51 -11.35
CA PRO A 149 3.86 -11.76 -12.57
C PRO A 149 3.74 -13.28 -12.71
N ASP A 150 2.60 -13.81 -12.27
CA ASP A 150 2.21 -15.19 -12.49
C ASP A 150 2.46 -15.52 -13.97
N ALA A 151 3.07 -16.69 -14.23
CA ALA A 151 3.57 -17.21 -15.50
C ALA A 151 3.15 -16.39 -16.75
N ASP A 152 4.15 -15.85 -17.49
CA ASP A 152 4.00 -15.04 -18.72
C ASP A 152 2.53 -14.98 -19.20
N PRO A 153 1.78 -13.89 -18.97
CA PRO A 153 0.36 -13.83 -19.30
C PRO A 153 0.07 -13.99 -20.80
N LEU A 154 1.12 -14.03 -21.63
CA LEU A 154 1.07 -14.33 -23.05
C LEU A 154 1.52 -15.76 -23.38
N TYR A 155 1.80 -16.62 -22.40
CA TYR A 155 2.24 -18.01 -22.57
C TYR A 155 1.28 -18.79 -23.46
N ASP A 156 -0.03 -18.74 -23.14
CA ASP A 156 -1.08 -19.38 -23.95
C ASP A 156 -1.23 -18.74 -25.34
N ALA A 157 -0.93 -17.44 -25.48
CA ALA A 157 -0.98 -16.73 -26.76
C ALA A 157 0.25 -17.00 -27.66
N ARG A 158 1.34 -17.53 -27.09
CA ARG A 158 2.60 -17.84 -27.78
C ARG A 158 2.73 -19.31 -28.18
N SER A 159 1.70 -20.14 -27.95
CA SER A 159 1.70 -21.53 -28.37
C SER A 159 2.06 -21.64 -29.87
N ASP A 160 3.05 -22.49 -30.13
CA ASP A 160 4.04 -22.35 -31.20
C ASP A 160 3.49 -22.23 -32.64
N LEU A 161 4.10 -21.33 -33.42
CA LEU A 161 4.07 -21.27 -34.89
C LEU A 161 4.56 -22.57 -35.59
N ASN A 162 4.88 -23.61 -34.83
CA ASN A 162 5.44 -24.88 -35.28
C ASN A 162 4.37 -25.94 -35.62
N ASP A 163 3.08 -25.66 -35.38
CA ASP A 163 1.96 -26.54 -35.76
C ASP A 163 1.39 -26.28 -37.18
N LEU A 164 2.06 -25.44 -37.97
CA LEU A 164 1.75 -25.20 -39.39
C LEU A 164 2.84 -25.84 -40.30
N VAL A 165 2.82 -27.17 -40.42
CA VAL A 165 3.53 -27.91 -41.47
C VAL A 165 2.58 -28.85 -42.19
#